data_AF-A0A967Y6R4-F1
#
_entry.id   AF-A0A967Y6R4-F1
#
_cell.length_a   1.000
_cell.length_b   1.000
_cell.length_c   1.000
_cell.angle_alpha   90.00
_cell.angle_beta   90.00
_cell.angle_gamma   90.00
#
_symmetry.space_group_name_H-M   'P 1'
#
loop_
_entity.id
_entity.type
_entity.pdbx_description
1 polymer ?
#
loop_
_entity_poly.entity_id
_entity_poly.type
_entity_poly.pdbx_seq_one_letter_code
_entity_poly.pdbx_strand_id
1 'polypeptide(L)'
;DVPAGLDRLRAAGFRLATLTNGSTDAVADQLAAAGIADRFERSISVDEIGRFKPAPEVYLHAAAVLDVDVDRALLVAAHDWDVVGAR
;
A
#
# COMPACT_ATOMS: atom_id res chain seq x y z
N ASP A 1 7.55 -10.66 -12.65
CA ASP A 1 7.42 -11.32 -11.32
C ASP A 1 6.27 -10.74 -10.50
N VAL A 2 6.11 -9.41 -10.44
CA VAL A 2 5.08 -8.71 -9.66
C VAL A 2 3.65 -9.24 -9.89
N PRO A 3 3.11 -9.33 -11.13
CA PRO A 3 1.72 -9.81 -11.31
C PRO A 3 1.50 -11.21 -10.72
N ALA A 4 2.41 -12.15 -11.00
CA ALA A 4 2.34 -13.51 -10.48
C ALA A 4 2.47 -13.56 -8.94
N GLY A 5 3.29 -12.68 -8.34
CA GLY A 5 3.40 -12.55 -6.88
C GLY A 5 2.10 -12.06 -6.24
N LEU A 6 1.50 -11.00 -6.79
CA LEU A 6 0.22 -10.47 -6.35
C LEU A 6 -0.90 -11.51 -6.47
N ASP A 7 -0.95 -12.24 -7.58
CA ASP A 7 -1.95 -13.29 -7.81
C ASP A 7 -1.83 -14.43 -6.78
N ARG A 8 -0.60 -14.80 -6.41
CA ARG A 8 -0.35 -15.79 -5.34
C ARG A 8 -0.81 -15.30 -3.96
N LEU A 9 -0.57 -14.03 -3.63
CA LEU A 9 -1.02 -13.44 -2.36
C LEU A 9 -2.56 -13.40 -2.28
N ARG A 10 -3.23 -12.98 -3.37
CA ARG A 10 -4.70 -13.00 -3.46
C ARG A 10 -5.25 -14.42 -3.32
N ALA A 11 -4.65 -15.39 -4.01
CA ALA A 11 -5.05 -16.79 -3.91
C ALA A 11 -4.87 -17.37 -2.50
N ALA A 12 -3.92 -16.85 -1.72
CA ALA A 12 -3.73 -17.19 -0.32
C ALA A 12 -4.68 -16.45 0.66
N GLY A 13 -5.58 -15.59 0.15
CA GLY A 13 -6.59 -14.88 0.94
C GLY A 13 -6.16 -13.52 1.49
N PHE A 14 -5.01 -12.98 1.06
CA PHE A 14 -4.60 -11.64 1.46
C PHE A 14 -5.38 -10.56 0.73
N ARG A 15 -5.81 -9.54 1.48
CA ARG A 15 -6.23 -8.24 0.95
C ARG A 15 -4.99 -7.44 0.57
N LEU A 16 -5.01 -6.77 -0.58
CA LEU A 16 -3.87 -6.02 -1.09
C LEU A 16 -4.24 -4.56 -1.30
N ALA A 17 -3.38 -3.66 -0.81
CA ALA A 17 -3.49 -2.23 -1.03
C ALA A 17 -2.11 -1.63 -1.32
N THR A 18 -2.07 -0.46 -1.97
CA THR A 18 -0.83 0.32 -2.14
C THR A 18 -0.81 1.50 -1.17
N LEU A 19 0.37 1.89 -0.70
CA LEU A 19 0.57 3.07 0.17
C LEU A 19 1.75 3.87 -0.36
N THR A 20 1.53 5.11 -0.80
CA THR A 20 2.49 5.88 -1.60
C THR A 20 2.67 7.32 -1.11
N ASN A 21 3.88 7.85 -1.28
CA ASN A 21 4.17 9.29 -1.13
C ASN A 21 3.75 10.11 -2.38
N GLY A 22 3.33 9.44 -3.47
CA GLY A 22 2.85 10.09 -4.69
C GLY A 22 1.35 10.42 -4.64
N SER A 23 0.88 11.23 -5.57
CA SER A 23 -0.55 11.57 -5.68
C SER A 23 -1.39 10.37 -6.12
N THR A 24 -2.68 10.41 -5.79
CA THR A 24 -3.66 9.37 -6.18
C THR A 24 -3.70 9.16 -7.70
N ASP A 25 -3.70 10.24 -8.48
CA ASP A 25 -3.76 10.17 -9.95
C ASP A 25 -2.51 9.50 -10.54
N ALA A 26 -1.33 9.89 -10.06
CA ALA A 26 -0.07 9.33 -10.55
C ALA A 26 0.01 7.82 -10.27
N VAL A 27 -0.46 7.37 -9.12
CA VAL A 27 -0.47 5.93 -8.78
C VAL A 27 -1.53 5.17 -9.57
N ALA A 28 -2.71 5.75 -9.79
CA ALA A 28 -3.73 5.14 -10.63
C ALA A 28 -3.21 4.88 -12.05
N ASP A 29 -2.57 5.89 -12.66
CA ASP A 29 -1.98 5.77 -13.99
C ASP A 29 -0.87 4.72 -14.04
N GLN A 30 0.01 4.70 -13.04
CA GLN A 30 1.09 3.70 -12.95
C GLN A 30 0.57 2.27 -12.84
N LEU A 31 -0.43 2.02 -11.99
CA LEU A 31 -1.01 0.69 -11.80
C LEU A 31 -1.81 0.23 -13.02
N ALA A 32 -2.50 1.16 -13.69
CA ALA A 32 -3.23 0.90 -14.93
C ALA A 32 -2.26 0.56 -16.08
N ALA A 33 -1.20 1.35 -16.26
CA ALA A 33 -0.16 1.09 -17.25
C ALA A 33 0.56 -0.24 -17.00
N ALA A 34 0.74 -0.64 -15.74
CA ALA A 34 1.30 -1.92 -15.34
C ALA A 34 0.30 -3.09 -15.45
N GLY A 35 -0.99 -2.83 -15.68
CA GLY A 35 -2.03 -3.86 -15.80
C GLY A 35 -2.31 -4.62 -14.51
N ILE A 36 -2.07 -3.99 -13.34
CA ILE A 36 -2.21 -4.61 -12.02
C ILE A 36 -3.17 -3.86 -11.07
N ALA A 37 -3.83 -2.80 -11.55
CA ALA A 37 -4.76 -2.01 -10.74
C ALA A 37 -5.88 -2.86 -10.11
N ASP A 38 -6.36 -3.88 -10.83
CA ASP A 38 -7.43 -4.80 -10.43
C ASP A 38 -7.04 -5.78 -9.31
N ARG A 39 -5.77 -5.79 -8.90
CA ARG A 39 -5.25 -6.66 -7.83
C ARG A 39 -5.28 -6.00 -6.46
N PHE A 40 -5.49 -4.68 -6.40
CA PHE A 40 -5.54 -3.92 -5.17
C PHE A 40 -6.98 -3.47 -4.91
N GLU A 41 -7.46 -3.65 -3.67
CA GLU A 41 -8.77 -3.14 -3.27
C GLU A 41 -8.75 -1.62 -3.03
N ARG A 42 -7.55 -1.06 -2.78
CA ARG A 42 -7.34 0.35 -2.46
C ARG A 42 -5.93 0.81 -2.85
N SER A 43 -5.83 2.02 -3.38
CA SER A 43 -4.56 2.78 -3.44
C SER A 43 -4.60 3.99 -2.50
N ILE A 44 -3.67 4.06 -1.54
CA ILE A 44 -3.58 5.03 -0.45
C ILE A 44 -2.48 6.04 -0.73
N SER A 45 -2.83 7.33 -0.73
CA SER A 45 -1.86 8.42 -0.84
C SER A 45 -1.70 9.16 0.48
N VAL A 46 -0.47 9.61 0.74
CA VAL A 46 -0.16 10.56 1.81
C VAL A 46 -0.90 11.89 1.70
N ASP A 47 -1.38 12.24 0.51
CA ASP A 47 -2.14 13.47 0.26
C ASP A 47 -3.42 13.52 1.11
N GLU A 48 -3.97 12.36 1.50
CA GLU A 48 -5.16 12.27 2.34
C GLU A 48 -4.96 12.81 3.77
N ILE A 49 -3.72 12.82 4.26
CA ILE A 49 -3.40 13.25 5.63
C ILE A 49 -2.31 14.33 5.71
N GLY A 50 -1.71 14.71 4.58
CA GLY A 50 -0.68 15.75 4.52
C GLY A 50 0.58 15.42 5.32
N ARG A 51 0.98 14.14 5.35
CA ARG A 51 2.16 13.62 6.05
C ARG A 51 2.87 12.60 5.17
N PHE A 52 4.18 12.71 5.05
CA PHE A 52 4.98 11.75 4.27
C PHE A 52 5.48 10.62 5.14
N LYS A 53 5.62 9.42 4.55
CA LYS A 53 6.40 8.36 5.17
C LYS A 53 7.83 8.87 5.45
N PRO A 54 8.50 8.46 6.54
CA PRO A 54 8.12 7.40 7.48
C PRO A 54 7.33 7.88 8.71
N ALA A 55 6.57 8.97 8.62
CA ALA A 55 5.72 9.39 9.73
C ALA A 55 4.72 8.28 10.12
N PRO A 56 4.66 7.84 11.40
CA PRO A 56 3.80 6.74 11.84
C PRO A 56 2.33 6.89 11.44
N GLU A 57 1.84 8.13 11.42
CA GLU A 57 0.47 8.50 11.05
C GLU A 57 0.08 8.00 9.66
N VAL A 58 1.04 7.86 8.74
CA VAL A 58 0.78 7.34 7.39
C VAL A 58 0.39 5.86 7.41
N TYR A 59 1.06 5.07 8.25
CA TYR A 59 0.78 3.64 8.37
C TYR A 59 -0.50 3.39 9.19
N LEU A 60 -0.70 4.18 10.25
CA LEU A 60 -1.93 4.14 11.05
C LEU A 60 -3.15 4.54 10.22
N HIS A 61 -3.03 5.56 9.37
CA HIS A 61 -4.08 5.94 8.43
C HIS A 61 -4.39 4.82 7.44
N ALA A 62 -3.36 4.17 6.90
CA ALA A 62 -3.55 3.04 6.00
C ALA A 62 -4.32 1.89 6.66
N ALA A 63 -3.95 1.53 7.90
CA ALA A 63 -4.63 0.51 8.68
C ALA A 63 -6.11 0.88 8.96
N ALA A 64 -6.36 2.13 9.35
CA ALA A 64 -7.71 2.65 9.60
C ALA A 64 -8.58 2.63 8.33
N VAL A 65 -8.07 3.07 7.18
CA VAL A 65 -8.83 3.05 5.91
C VAL A 65 -9.12 1.61 5.46
N LEU A 66 -8.21 0.68 5.72
CA LEU A 66 -8.39 -0.73 5.41
C LEU A 66 -9.19 -1.49 6.47
N ASP A 67 -9.64 -0.84 7.53
CA ASP A 67 -10.36 -1.48 8.64
C ASP A 67 -9.65 -2.76 9.11
N VAL A 68 -8.35 -2.62 9.40
CA VAL A 68 -7.49 -3.73 9.83
C VAL A 68 -6.63 -3.28 11.00
N ASP A 69 -6.53 -4.15 12.01
CA ASP A 69 -5.58 -3.92 13.10
C ASP A 69 -4.14 -3.98 12.56
N VAL A 70 -3.28 -3.10 13.09
CA VAL A 70 -1.89 -2.98 12.64
C VAL A 70 -1.09 -4.28 12.81
N ASP A 71 -1.43 -5.11 13.81
CA ASP A 71 -0.82 -6.41 14.07
C ASP A 71 -1.22 -7.50 13.06
N ARG A 72 -2.25 -7.23 12.25
CA ARG A 72 -2.68 -8.09 11.13
C ARG A 72 -2.35 -7.49 9.76
N ALA A 73 -1.61 -6.40 9.72
CA ALA A 73 -1.12 -5.78 8.49
C ALA A 73 0.37 -6.12 8.28
N LEU A 74 0.77 -6.23 7.01
CA LEU A 74 2.18 -6.38 6.63
C LEU A 74 2.56 -5.27 5.64
N LEU A 75 3.54 -4.45 6.00
CA LEU A 75 4.16 -3.55 5.04
C LEU A 75 5.22 -4.31 4.24
N VAL A 76 5.13 -4.24 2.91
CA VAL A 76 6.16 -4.73 1.98
C VAL A 76 6.75 -3.53 1.26
N ALA A 77 8.04 -3.27 1.47
CA ALA A 77 8.76 -2.17 0.83
C ALA A 77 10.19 -2.59 0.47
N ALA A 78 10.70 -2.04 -0.64
CA ALA A 78 12.10 -2.19 -1.04
C ALA A 78 13.03 -1.19 -0.34
N HIS A 79 12.47 -0.22 0.39
CA HIS A 79 13.21 0.84 1.05
C HIS A 79 13.27 0.63 2.55
N ASP A 80 14.48 0.63 3.09
CA ASP A 80 14.81 0.34 4.48
C ASP A 80 14.11 1.33 5.42
N TRP A 81 14.09 2.61 5.03
CA TRP A 81 13.47 3.69 5.79
C TRP A 81 11.96 3.52 5.92
N ASP A 82 11.30 2.91 4.93
CA ASP A 82 9.85 2.67 4.94
C ASP A 82 9.51 1.48 5.85
N VAL A 83 10.34 0.43 5.81
CA VAL A 83 10.22 -0.72 6.72
C VAL A 83 10.43 -0.31 8.17
N VAL A 84 11.43 0.55 8.45
CA VAL A 84 11.67 1.06 9.80
C VAL A 84 10.52 1.96 10.27
N GLY A 85 9.93 2.77 9.38
CA GLY A 85 8.81 3.65 9.72
C GLY A 85 7.54 2.92 10.14
N ALA A 86 7.33 1.70 9.63
CA ALA A 86 6.14 0.90 9.91
C ALA A 86 6.25 -0.02 11.13
N ARG A 87 7.35 0.07 11.89
CA ARG A 87 7.57 -0.73 13.11
C ARG A 87 7.03 -0.06 14.36
#